data_AF-A0A1Z8UD57-F1
#
_entry.id   AF-A0A1Z8UD57-F1
#
_cell.length_a   1.000
_cell.length_b   1.000
_cell.length_c   1.000
_cell.angle_alpha   90.00
_cell.angle_beta   90.00
_cell.angle_gamma   90.00
#
_symmetry.space_group_name_H-M   'P 1'
#
loop_
_entity.id
_entity.type
_entity.pdbx_description
1 polymer ?
#
loop_
_entity_poly.entity_id
_entity_poly.type
_entity_poly.pdbx_seq_one_letter_code
_entity_poly.pdbx_strand_id
1 'polypeptide(L)'
;MSIICHGCSFTRYKWACWPDFVKWFTDAEVHNKGFSASGNETIARGVVNSVMKHKNIDHMYIMWSGSDRYELIRDKEEDLEHDLATYSRFDPDFNWCVWFGGHPDIKKHKEYQKHFLNERHNWYRTLERILYTQMFLEKHNIKYTMMVYKADVLQHKNLSNSENALYKQIDWKKFKFYKDKQGMWEFSHELYPEEFAEQSDQHPLPLAHYHWVKDIIFESDIVAPEHEYRKLKEWKILNLKEKN
;
A
#
# COMPACT_ATOMS: atom_id res chain seq x y z
N MET A 1 -12.83 4.19 -19.07
CA MET A 1 -12.92 3.38 -17.83
C MET A 1 -11.74 3.76 -16.95
N SER A 2 -11.84 3.59 -15.63
CA SER A 2 -10.80 4.06 -14.70
C SER A 2 -10.11 2.90 -13.98
N ILE A 3 -8.80 3.00 -13.81
CA ILE A 3 -8.04 2.17 -12.89
C ILE A 3 -7.88 2.92 -11.58
N ILE A 4 -8.14 2.27 -10.45
CA ILE A 4 -7.98 2.88 -9.13
C ILE A 4 -6.95 2.10 -8.32
N CYS A 5 -5.96 2.81 -7.79
CA CYS A 5 -4.86 2.23 -7.04
C CYS A 5 -4.94 2.63 -5.56
N HIS A 6 -4.97 1.64 -4.66
CA HIS A 6 -5.03 1.83 -3.21
C HIS A 6 -3.81 1.26 -2.52
N GLY A 7 -3.41 1.88 -1.41
CA GLY A 7 -2.30 1.44 -0.57
C GLY A 7 -1.81 2.56 0.34
N CYS A 8 -0.61 2.40 0.91
CA CYS A 8 -0.04 3.39 1.82
C CYS A 8 0.94 4.35 1.13
N SER A 9 1.99 4.81 1.83
CA SER A 9 3.06 5.64 1.27
C SER A 9 3.80 4.98 0.11
N PHE A 10 3.90 3.64 0.08
CA PHE A 10 4.50 2.93 -1.08
C PHE A 10 3.66 2.99 -2.35
N THR A 11 2.41 3.47 -2.24
CA THR A 11 1.52 3.73 -3.38
C THR A 11 1.48 5.20 -3.74
N ARG A 12 1.62 6.11 -2.77
CA ARG A 12 1.78 7.55 -3.00
C ARG A 12 2.78 8.13 -2.02
N TYR A 13 3.87 8.69 -2.54
CA TYR A 13 4.90 9.32 -1.74
C TYR A 13 5.33 10.68 -2.32
N LYS A 14 6.46 11.20 -1.84
CA LYS A 14 7.08 12.46 -2.29
C LYS A 14 7.56 12.42 -3.74
N TRP A 15 7.67 11.21 -4.32
CA TRP A 15 8.06 10.97 -5.71
C TRP A 15 7.11 9.97 -6.36
N ALA A 16 7.26 9.79 -7.67
CA ALA A 16 6.44 8.86 -8.46
C ALA A 16 6.56 7.42 -7.92
N CYS A 17 5.41 6.83 -7.63
CA CYS A 17 5.31 5.45 -7.15
C CYS A 17 4.72 4.55 -8.25
N TRP A 18 4.56 3.26 -7.96
CA TRP A 18 4.07 2.27 -8.93
C TRP A 18 2.78 2.69 -9.68
N PRO A 19 1.77 3.37 -9.09
CA PRO A 19 0.59 3.77 -9.86
C PRO A 19 0.90 4.74 -11.00
N ASP A 20 1.92 5.59 -10.84
CA ASP A 20 2.31 6.58 -11.85
C ASP A 20 2.87 5.92 -13.12
N PHE A 21 3.34 4.67 -13.02
CA PHE A 21 3.87 3.88 -14.13
C PHE A 21 2.84 2.93 -14.73
N VAL A 22 1.74 2.63 -14.04
CA VAL A 22 0.63 1.80 -14.58
C VAL A 22 0.10 2.38 -15.89
N LYS A 23 0.03 3.71 -15.99
CA LYS A 23 -0.44 4.44 -17.19
C LYS A 23 0.39 4.18 -18.46
N TRP A 24 1.58 3.59 -18.35
CA TRP A 24 2.40 3.22 -19.51
C TRP A 24 1.99 1.89 -20.15
N PHE A 25 1.13 1.13 -19.47
CA PHE A 25 0.72 -0.22 -19.89
C PHE A 25 -0.80 -0.31 -20.14
N THR A 26 -1.49 0.83 -20.16
CA THR A 26 -2.95 0.90 -20.29
C THR A 26 -3.39 2.26 -20.81
N ASP A 27 -4.50 2.29 -21.56
CA ASP A 27 -5.17 3.51 -22.00
C ASP A 27 -6.19 4.03 -20.98
N ALA A 28 -6.40 3.30 -19.86
CA ALA A 28 -7.34 3.71 -18.82
C ALA A 28 -6.79 4.86 -17.98
N GLU A 29 -7.69 5.74 -17.51
CA GLU A 29 -7.33 6.79 -16.58
C GLU A 29 -6.95 6.19 -15.22
N VAL A 30 -5.74 6.47 -14.74
CA VAL A 30 -5.22 5.92 -13.48
C VAL A 30 -5.39 6.92 -12.35
N HIS A 31 -6.16 6.55 -11.32
CA HIS A 31 -6.31 7.32 -10.09
C HIS A 31 -5.52 6.68 -8.95
N ASN A 32 -4.45 7.34 -8.54
CA ASN A 32 -3.76 7.01 -7.31
C ASN A 32 -4.61 7.49 -6.11
N LYS A 33 -4.99 6.58 -5.21
CA LYS A 33 -5.69 6.86 -3.95
C LYS A 33 -4.88 6.40 -2.73
N GLY A 34 -3.58 6.15 -2.92
CA GLY A 34 -2.67 5.84 -1.83
C GLY A 34 -2.52 7.01 -0.87
N PHE A 35 -2.28 6.70 0.40
CA PHE A 35 -2.05 7.70 1.45
C PHE A 35 -1.01 7.18 2.45
N SER A 36 -0.07 8.04 2.85
CA SER A 36 0.98 7.69 3.81
C SER A 36 0.42 7.04 5.09
N ALA A 37 1.25 6.24 5.76
CA ALA A 37 0.93 5.56 7.02
C ALA A 37 -0.40 4.74 7.09
N SER A 38 -1.13 4.56 5.97
CA SER A 38 -2.40 3.83 5.97
C SER A 38 -2.19 2.40 6.47
N GLY A 39 -3.01 2.00 7.45
CA GLY A 39 -3.18 0.60 7.83
C GLY A 39 -4.10 -0.14 6.86
N ASN A 40 -4.15 -1.46 6.98
CA ASN A 40 -4.93 -2.31 6.07
C ASN A 40 -6.44 -2.05 6.18
N GLU A 41 -6.94 -1.59 7.33
CA GLU A 41 -8.31 -1.15 7.52
C GLU A 41 -8.65 0.09 6.69
N THR A 42 -7.79 1.11 6.72
CA THR A 42 -7.96 2.32 5.91
C THR A 42 -7.89 1.99 4.42
N ILE A 43 -6.97 1.14 4.00
CA ILE A 43 -6.87 0.69 2.59
C ILE A 43 -8.18 0.02 2.16
N ALA A 44 -8.70 -0.91 2.95
CA ALA A 44 -9.96 -1.59 2.67
C ALA A 44 -11.17 -0.63 2.62
N ARG A 45 -11.25 0.36 3.53
CA ARG A 45 -12.30 1.39 3.48
C ARG A 45 -12.16 2.28 2.24
N GLY A 46 -10.94 2.63 1.86
CA GLY A 46 -10.66 3.41 0.64
C GLY A 46 -11.15 2.70 -0.63
N VAL A 47 -10.95 1.38 -0.69
CA VAL A 47 -11.48 0.52 -1.77
C VAL A 47 -13.00 0.60 -1.82
N VAL A 48 -13.68 0.34 -0.70
CA VAL A 48 -15.15 0.41 -0.62
C VAL A 48 -15.65 1.77 -1.07
N ASN A 49 -15.08 2.86 -0.53
CA ASN A 49 -15.45 4.21 -0.88
C ASN A 49 -15.30 4.47 -2.40
N SER A 50 -14.21 3.98 -2.99
CA SER A 50 -13.96 4.14 -4.42
C SER A 50 -15.00 3.43 -5.28
N VAL A 51 -15.39 2.20 -4.93
CA VAL A 51 -16.47 1.47 -5.62
C VAL A 51 -17.80 2.21 -5.51
N MET A 52 -18.09 2.83 -4.36
CA MET A 52 -19.34 3.55 -4.16
C MET A 52 -19.40 4.89 -4.91
N LYS A 53 -18.25 5.49 -5.20
CA LYS A 53 -18.16 6.84 -5.79
C LYS A 53 -17.86 6.85 -7.29
N HIS A 54 -17.01 5.95 -7.74
CA HIS A 54 -16.56 5.92 -9.12
C HIS A 54 -17.42 4.95 -9.93
N LYS A 55 -17.96 5.45 -11.05
CA LYS A 55 -18.62 4.60 -12.06
C LYS A 55 -17.57 4.10 -13.05
N ASN A 56 -17.79 2.94 -13.66
CA ASN A 56 -16.96 2.39 -14.74
C ASN A 56 -15.49 2.13 -14.36
N ILE A 57 -15.27 1.55 -13.17
CA ILE A 57 -13.95 1.06 -12.76
C ILE A 57 -13.60 -0.15 -13.63
N ASP A 58 -12.52 -0.05 -14.40
CA ASP A 58 -11.99 -1.17 -15.19
C ASP A 58 -11.30 -2.18 -14.27
N HIS A 59 -10.40 -1.68 -13.42
CA HIS A 59 -9.58 -2.50 -12.54
C HIS A 59 -9.22 -1.76 -11.25
N MET A 60 -9.07 -2.50 -10.16
CA MET A 60 -8.60 -1.99 -8.89
C MET A 60 -7.29 -2.67 -8.47
N TYR A 61 -6.23 -1.90 -8.28
CA TYR A 61 -4.97 -2.41 -7.75
C TYR A 61 -4.82 -2.04 -6.29
N ILE A 62 -4.45 -3.00 -5.45
CA ILE A 62 -4.41 -2.83 -4.00
C ILE A 62 -3.06 -3.33 -3.49
N MET A 63 -2.27 -2.46 -2.87
CA MET A 63 -1.03 -2.84 -2.19
C MET A 63 -1.24 -2.77 -0.68
N TRP A 64 -1.26 -3.94 -0.04
CA TRP A 64 -1.36 -4.07 1.40
C TRP A 64 -0.04 -3.68 2.08
N SER A 65 -0.15 -3.08 3.25
CA SER A 65 0.95 -2.49 4.02
C SER A 65 1.17 -3.26 5.34
N GLY A 66 2.20 -2.89 6.10
CA GLY A 66 2.52 -3.47 7.40
C GLY A 66 1.30 -3.72 8.28
N SER A 67 1.21 -4.93 8.82
CA SER A 67 0.08 -5.42 9.60
C SER A 67 0.01 -4.80 11.00
N ASP A 68 1.11 -4.26 11.48
CA ASP A 68 1.31 -3.70 12.82
C ASP A 68 0.65 -2.33 13.04
N ARG A 69 0.16 -1.70 11.97
CA ARG A 69 -0.43 -0.37 12.03
C ARG A 69 -1.81 -0.43 12.67
N TYR A 70 -2.01 0.40 13.69
CA TYR A 70 -3.34 0.71 14.20
C TYR A 70 -3.67 2.17 13.95
N GLU A 71 -4.97 2.44 13.89
CA GLU A 71 -5.53 3.74 13.60
C GLU A 71 -6.53 4.12 14.69
N LEU A 72 -6.74 5.42 14.88
CA LEU A 72 -7.83 5.93 15.69
C LEU A 72 -8.73 6.80 14.84
N ILE A 73 -10.03 6.65 15.02
CA ILE A 73 -11.04 7.40 14.30
C ILE A 73 -11.74 8.32 15.28
N ARG A 74 -11.93 9.57 14.89
CA ARG A 74 -12.66 10.58 15.65
C ARG A 74 -13.61 11.33 14.73
N ASP A 75 -14.78 11.71 15.24
CA ASP A 75 -15.85 12.35 14.46
C ASP A 75 -15.68 13.86 14.25
N LYS A 76 -14.49 14.41 14.54
CA LYS A 76 -14.18 15.83 14.42
C LYS A 76 -12.83 16.00 13.77
N GLU A 77 -12.73 16.96 12.87
CA GLU A 77 -11.44 17.44 12.37
C GLU A 77 -10.60 17.95 13.55
N GLU A 78 -9.34 17.55 13.58
CA GLU A 78 -8.41 17.87 14.66
C GLU A 78 -7.10 18.33 14.06
N ASP A 79 -6.68 19.53 14.46
CA ASP A 79 -5.37 20.09 14.16
C ASP A 79 -4.55 20.06 15.46
N LEU A 80 -4.00 18.88 15.77
CA LEU A 80 -3.10 18.68 16.90
C LEU A 80 -1.68 18.56 16.38
N GLU A 81 -0.71 19.16 17.07
CA GLU A 81 0.70 18.98 16.72
C GLU A 81 1.06 17.50 16.67
N HIS A 82 1.72 17.11 15.58
CA HIS A 82 2.12 15.75 15.29
C HIS A 82 3.55 15.53 15.78
N ASP A 83 3.81 14.38 16.42
CA ASP A 83 5.18 13.89 16.54
C ASP A 83 5.64 13.27 15.20
N LEU A 84 6.92 12.91 15.07
CA LEU A 84 7.45 12.33 13.84
C LEU A 84 6.77 11.01 13.43
N ALA A 85 6.05 10.33 14.34
CA ALA A 85 5.56 8.97 14.13
C ALA A 85 4.04 8.88 13.93
N THR A 86 3.27 9.91 14.31
CA THR A 86 1.81 9.93 14.22
C THR A 86 1.33 11.18 13.49
N TYR A 87 0.37 11.03 12.58
CA TYR A 87 -0.26 12.17 11.92
C TYR A 87 -1.73 11.88 11.66
N SER A 88 -2.54 12.92 11.50
CA SER A 88 -3.98 12.79 11.26
C SER A 88 -4.38 13.25 9.86
N ARG A 89 -5.53 12.78 9.40
CA ARG A 89 -6.19 13.30 8.21
C ARG A 89 -7.69 13.31 8.40
N PHE A 90 -8.32 14.42 8.07
CA PHE A 90 -9.77 14.46 7.91
C PHE A 90 -10.18 13.85 6.56
N ASP A 91 -11.05 12.86 6.61
CA ASP A 91 -11.67 12.23 5.46
C ASP A 91 -13.09 12.79 5.29
N PRO A 92 -13.32 13.69 4.32
CA PRO A 92 -14.60 14.37 4.15
C PRO A 92 -15.72 13.41 3.71
N ASP A 93 -15.36 12.23 3.18
CA ASP A 93 -16.33 11.25 2.71
C ASP A 93 -16.99 10.51 3.87
N PHE A 94 -16.25 10.37 4.97
CA PHE A 94 -16.71 9.71 6.19
C PHE A 94 -16.97 10.68 7.33
N ASN A 95 -16.61 11.96 7.18
CA ASN A 95 -16.58 12.95 8.25
C ASN A 95 -15.74 12.47 9.45
N TRP A 96 -14.59 11.84 9.17
CA TRP A 96 -13.72 11.20 10.15
C TRP A 96 -12.33 11.80 10.12
N CYS A 97 -11.81 12.20 11.27
CA CYS A 97 -10.38 12.39 11.46
C CYS A 97 -9.74 11.05 11.82
N VAL A 98 -8.86 10.57 10.94
CA VAL A 98 -8.13 9.32 11.13
C VAL A 98 -6.69 9.63 11.53
N TRP A 99 -6.31 9.16 12.71
CA TRP A 99 -4.94 9.19 13.22
C TRP A 99 -4.21 7.91 12.81
N PHE A 100 -3.11 8.08 12.09
CA PHE A 100 -2.24 7.01 11.61
C PHE A 100 -0.98 6.91 12.48
N GLY A 101 -0.39 5.71 12.52
CA GLY A 101 0.82 5.46 13.31
C GLY A 101 0.54 5.30 14.82
N GLY A 102 -0.67 5.62 15.28
CA GLY A 102 -1.16 5.31 16.61
C GLY A 102 -1.82 6.50 17.31
N HIS A 103 -1.87 6.46 18.64
CA HIS A 103 -2.51 7.50 19.44
C HIS A 103 -1.67 8.78 19.51
N PRO A 104 -2.25 9.99 19.29
CA PRO A 104 -1.50 11.26 19.39
C PRO A 104 -0.98 11.56 20.80
N ASP A 105 -1.75 11.19 21.83
CA ASP A 105 -1.25 11.14 23.21
C ASP A 105 -0.25 10.00 23.39
N ILE A 106 1.02 10.37 23.59
CA ILE A 106 2.16 9.45 23.77
C ILE A 106 1.97 8.46 24.93
N LYS A 107 1.30 8.86 26.02
CA LYS A 107 1.07 7.96 27.16
C LYS A 107 0.08 6.88 26.74
N LYS A 108 -1.04 7.28 26.12
CA LYS A 108 -2.03 6.33 25.59
C LYS A 108 -1.45 5.43 24.51
N HIS A 109 -0.59 5.97 23.65
CA HIS A 109 0.12 5.18 22.65
C HIS A 109 0.98 4.09 23.29
N LYS A 110 1.81 4.45 24.28
CA LYS A 110 2.67 3.50 25.01
C LYS A 110 1.87 2.46 25.77
N GLU A 111 0.79 2.86 26.43
CA GLU A 111 -0.12 1.93 27.10
C GLU A 111 -0.76 0.95 26.10
N TYR A 112 -1.21 1.43 24.94
CA TYR A 112 -1.70 0.58 23.87
C TYR A 112 -0.65 -0.43 23.40
N GLN A 113 0.55 0.06 23.06
CA GLN A 113 1.65 -0.80 22.59
C GLN A 113 2.04 -1.85 23.62
N LYS A 114 2.09 -1.49 24.90
CA LYS A 114 2.50 -2.38 25.98
C LYS A 114 1.46 -3.45 26.30
N HIS A 115 0.17 -3.13 26.20
CA HIS A 115 -0.89 -3.98 26.74
C HIS A 115 -1.81 -4.61 25.69
N PHE A 116 -1.88 -4.06 24.48
CA PHE A 116 -2.87 -4.45 23.48
C PHE A 116 -2.27 -4.80 22.11
N LEU A 117 -1.06 -4.33 21.79
CA LEU A 117 -0.39 -4.71 20.55
C LEU A 117 -0.13 -6.21 20.53
N ASN A 118 -0.65 -6.88 19.50
CA ASN A 118 -0.54 -8.32 19.34
C ASN A 118 -0.32 -8.63 17.86
N GLU A 119 0.91 -9.01 17.52
CA GLU A 119 1.33 -9.29 16.14
C GLU A 119 0.47 -10.35 15.47
N ARG A 120 0.12 -11.42 16.20
CA ARG A 120 -0.72 -12.48 15.65
C ARG A 120 -2.11 -11.97 15.30
N HIS A 121 -2.71 -11.17 16.19
CA HIS A 121 -4.01 -10.57 15.92
C HIS A 121 -3.94 -9.57 14.74
N ASN A 122 -2.83 -8.86 14.58
CA ASN A 122 -2.59 -7.96 13.46
C ASN A 122 -2.54 -8.70 12.11
N TRP A 123 -1.89 -9.87 12.04
CA TRP A 123 -1.95 -10.73 10.84
C TRP A 123 -3.36 -11.25 10.60
N TYR A 124 -4.05 -11.68 11.66
CA TYR A 124 -5.44 -12.14 11.55
C TYR A 124 -6.35 -11.07 10.95
N ARG A 125 -6.30 -9.85 11.49
CA ARG A 125 -7.05 -8.70 10.96
C ARG A 125 -6.69 -8.38 9.52
N THR A 126 -5.42 -8.51 9.14
CA THR A 126 -5.00 -8.31 7.75
C THR A 126 -5.64 -9.34 6.82
N LEU A 127 -5.70 -10.62 7.20
CA LEU A 127 -6.42 -11.65 6.45
C LEU A 127 -7.92 -11.33 6.34
N GLU A 128 -8.56 -10.88 7.43
CA GLU A 128 -9.96 -10.45 7.40
C GLU A 128 -10.19 -9.28 6.44
N ARG A 129 -9.30 -8.27 6.44
CA ARG A 129 -9.44 -7.11 5.54
C ARG A 129 -9.25 -7.50 4.08
N ILE A 130 -8.34 -8.42 3.78
CA ILE A 130 -8.17 -8.97 2.43
C ILE A 130 -9.43 -9.69 1.99
N LEU A 131 -9.92 -10.64 2.80
CA LEU A 131 -11.10 -11.44 2.46
C LEU A 131 -12.34 -10.55 2.31
N TYR A 132 -12.55 -9.61 3.23
CA TYR A 132 -13.63 -8.62 3.15
C TYR A 132 -13.57 -7.83 1.84
N THR A 133 -12.38 -7.33 1.49
CA THR A 133 -12.19 -6.52 0.28
C THR A 133 -12.42 -7.33 -0.99
N GLN A 134 -11.93 -8.57 -1.03
CA GLN A 134 -12.20 -9.52 -2.11
C GLN A 134 -13.72 -9.74 -2.27
N MET A 135 -14.42 -10.15 -1.20
CA MET A 135 -15.85 -10.43 -1.25
C MET A 135 -16.66 -9.21 -1.70
N PHE A 136 -16.26 -8.02 -1.26
CA PHE A 136 -16.90 -6.78 -1.65
C PHE A 136 -16.69 -6.47 -3.14
N LEU A 137 -15.45 -6.57 -3.64
CA LEU A 137 -15.15 -6.33 -5.06
C LEU A 137 -15.83 -7.34 -5.98
N GLU A 138 -15.83 -8.62 -5.61
CA GLU A 138 -16.51 -9.70 -6.34
C GLU A 138 -18.02 -9.45 -6.41
N LYS A 139 -18.65 -9.09 -5.29
CA LYS A 139 -20.08 -8.74 -5.25
C LYS A 139 -20.43 -7.59 -6.21
N HIS A 140 -19.51 -6.63 -6.38
CA HIS A 140 -19.67 -5.49 -7.27
C HIS A 140 -19.13 -5.71 -8.68
N ASN A 141 -18.70 -6.94 -9.02
CA ASN A 141 -18.12 -7.30 -10.31
C ASN A 141 -16.92 -6.42 -10.73
N ILE A 142 -16.12 -5.99 -9.76
CA ILE A 142 -14.94 -5.17 -10.01
C ILE A 142 -13.74 -6.09 -10.23
N LYS A 143 -12.99 -5.92 -11.32
CA LYS A 143 -11.72 -6.63 -11.50
C LYS A 143 -10.68 -6.05 -10.55
N TYR A 144 -9.84 -6.90 -9.95
CA TYR A 144 -8.82 -6.42 -9.04
C TYR A 144 -7.58 -7.32 -9.00
N THR A 145 -6.49 -6.69 -8.59
CA THR A 145 -5.20 -7.33 -8.29
C THR A 145 -4.72 -6.82 -6.94
N MET A 146 -4.33 -7.74 -6.07
CA MET A 146 -3.74 -7.45 -4.78
C MET A 146 -2.23 -7.69 -4.80
N MET A 147 -1.52 -6.98 -3.97
CA MET A 147 -0.07 -7.06 -3.77
C MET A 147 0.23 -6.83 -2.30
N VAL A 148 1.44 -7.19 -1.88
CA VAL A 148 1.99 -6.79 -0.59
C VAL A 148 3.22 -5.94 -0.81
N TYR A 149 3.44 -4.96 0.05
CA TYR A 149 4.68 -4.19 -0.01
C TYR A 149 5.88 -5.01 0.50
N LYS A 150 5.73 -5.73 1.61
CA LYS A 150 6.75 -6.58 2.22
C LYS A 150 6.22 -7.98 2.46
N ALA A 151 7.11 -8.97 2.57
CA ALA A 151 6.75 -10.34 2.88
C ALA A 151 6.09 -10.49 4.26
N ASP A 152 6.48 -9.66 5.24
CA ASP A 152 5.99 -9.71 6.62
C ASP A 152 4.57 -9.14 6.82
N VAL A 153 3.98 -8.54 5.78
CA VAL A 153 2.58 -8.10 5.77
C VAL A 153 1.63 -9.28 6.01
N LEU A 154 2.01 -10.48 5.53
CA LEU A 154 1.23 -11.70 5.65
C LEU A 154 2.05 -12.83 6.24
N GLN A 155 1.49 -13.48 7.26
CA GLN A 155 1.98 -14.78 7.69
C GLN A 155 1.40 -15.87 6.78
N HIS A 156 2.27 -16.70 6.21
CA HIS A 156 1.89 -17.81 5.31
C HIS A 156 2.08 -19.19 5.96
N LYS A 157 2.78 -19.26 7.09
CA LYS A 157 3.15 -20.51 7.78
C LYS A 157 2.73 -20.43 9.25
N ASN A 158 2.63 -21.58 9.92
CA ASN A 158 2.30 -21.66 11.34
C ASN A 158 0.96 -20.99 11.74
N LEU A 159 0.00 -20.99 10.81
CA LEU A 159 -1.34 -20.45 11.01
C LEU A 159 -2.12 -21.30 12.03
N SER A 160 -2.91 -20.64 12.88
CA SER A 160 -3.92 -21.28 13.72
C SER A 160 -5.02 -21.87 12.85
N ASN A 161 -5.90 -22.67 13.45
CA ASN A 161 -7.08 -23.19 12.77
C ASN A 161 -7.98 -22.06 12.22
N SER A 162 -8.12 -20.96 12.98
CA SER A 162 -8.92 -19.81 12.55
C SER A 162 -8.26 -19.04 11.41
N GLU A 163 -6.95 -18.78 11.50
CA GLU A 163 -6.17 -18.15 10.41
C GLU A 163 -6.23 -19.00 9.14
N ASN A 164 -6.06 -20.33 9.26
CA ASN A 164 -6.19 -21.26 8.14
C ASN A 164 -7.58 -21.25 7.51
N ALA A 165 -8.64 -21.09 8.30
CA ALA A 165 -10.01 -21.01 7.79
C ALA A 165 -10.18 -19.76 6.90
N LEU A 166 -9.68 -18.60 7.31
CA LEU A 166 -9.70 -17.38 6.48
C LEU A 166 -8.79 -17.52 5.26
N TYR A 167 -7.56 -18.00 5.46
CA TYR A 167 -6.54 -18.12 4.42
C TYR A 167 -7.02 -18.97 3.23
N LYS A 168 -7.80 -20.03 3.50
CA LYS A 168 -8.36 -20.92 2.45
C LYS A 168 -9.46 -20.27 1.62
N GLN A 169 -10.08 -19.20 2.10
CA GLN A 169 -11.14 -18.48 1.38
C GLN A 169 -10.60 -17.38 0.47
N ILE A 170 -9.36 -16.94 0.68
CA ILE A 170 -8.73 -15.90 -0.13
C ILE A 170 -8.33 -16.49 -1.49
N ASP A 171 -8.72 -15.81 -2.58
CA ASP A 171 -8.28 -16.17 -3.93
C ASP A 171 -6.86 -15.64 -4.16
N TRP A 172 -5.88 -16.47 -3.81
CA TRP A 172 -4.47 -16.16 -3.99
C TRP A 172 -4.05 -15.96 -5.45
N LYS A 173 -4.88 -16.33 -6.45
CA LYS A 173 -4.60 -16.03 -7.86
C LYS A 173 -4.78 -14.55 -8.19
N LYS A 174 -5.50 -13.80 -7.34
CA LYS A 174 -5.64 -12.34 -7.44
C LYS A 174 -4.42 -11.59 -6.93
N PHE A 175 -3.46 -12.29 -6.33
CA PHE A 175 -2.23 -11.67 -5.84
C PHE A 175 -1.11 -11.74 -6.87
N LYS A 176 -0.38 -10.63 -7.01
CA LYS A 176 0.94 -10.60 -7.63
C LYS A 176 1.98 -10.52 -6.51
N PHE A 177 2.84 -11.53 -6.47
CA PHE A 177 3.97 -11.61 -5.53
C PHE A 177 5.28 -11.58 -6.31
N TYR A 178 6.32 -11.08 -5.66
CA TYR A 178 7.68 -11.42 -6.05
C TYR A 178 8.03 -12.78 -5.47
N LYS A 179 8.51 -13.70 -6.31
CA LYS A 179 8.81 -15.09 -5.92
C LYS A 179 7.66 -15.73 -5.12
N ASP A 180 7.95 -16.59 -4.13
CA ASP A 180 6.96 -17.32 -3.34
C ASP A 180 6.49 -16.51 -2.13
N LYS A 181 5.73 -15.43 -2.36
CA LYS A 181 5.07 -14.56 -1.35
C LYS A 181 5.86 -13.34 -0.84
N GLN A 182 6.81 -12.83 -1.61
CA GLN A 182 7.47 -11.57 -1.29
C GLN A 182 6.78 -10.38 -1.98
N GLY A 183 7.08 -9.18 -1.49
CA GLY A 183 6.51 -7.93 -1.97
C GLY A 183 7.50 -7.09 -2.78
N MET A 184 7.08 -5.86 -3.06
CA MET A 184 7.88 -4.88 -3.77
C MET A 184 9.17 -4.53 -3.03
N TRP A 185 9.19 -4.55 -1.70
CA TRP A 185 10.38 -4.25 -0.92
C TRP A 185 11.50 -5.27 -1.16
N GLU A 186 11.19 -6.56 -1.12
CA GLU A 186 12.17 -7.61 -1.39
C GLU A 186 12.64 -7.57 -2.86
N PHE A 187 11.72 -7.33 -3.79
CA PHE A 187 12.06 -7.12 -5.20
C PHE A 187 13.06 -5.96 -5.39
N SER A 188 12.77 -4.81 -4.79
CA SER A 188 13.63 -3.63 -4.90
C SER A 188 14.98 -3.85 -4.22
N HIS A 189 15.03 -4.51 -3.05
CA HIS A 189 16.30 -4.77 -2.36
C HIS A 189 17.18 -5.75 -3.10
N GLU A 190 16.61 -6.77 -3.74
CA GLU A 190 17.38 -7.78 -4.45
C GLU A 190 17.89 -7.28 -5.80
N LEU A 191 17.03 -6.61 -6.57
CA LEU A 191 17.33 -6.27 -7.97
C LEU A 191 17.78 -4.81 -8.17
N TYR A 192 17.41 -3.93 -7.25
CA TYR A 192 17.67 -2.49 -7.33
C TYR A 192 18.17 -1.91 -5.98
N PRO A 193 19.20 -2.50 -5.33
CA PRO A 193 19.64 -2.07 -4.00
C PRO A 193 20.10 -0.60 -3.94
N GLU A 194 20.50 -0.01 -5.06
CA GLU A 194 20.92 1.40 -5.16
C GLU A 194 19.75 2.39 -5.27
N GLU A 195 18.54 1.90 -5.58
CA GLU A 195 17.32 2.68 -5.79
C GLU A 195 16.61 2.99 -4.47
N PHE A 196 17.38 3.47 -3.50
CA PHE A 196 16.90 4.02 -2.22
C PHE A 196 17.61 5.34 -1.95
N ALA A 197 16.87 6.31 -1.37
CA ALA A 197 17.39 7.65 -1.11
C ALA A 197 18.44 7.67 0.00
N GLU A 198 18.10 7.08 1.15
CA GLU A 198 18.93 6.99 2.36
C GLU A 198 18.64 5.65 3.04
N GLN A 199 19.55 5.13 3.87
CA GLN A 199 19.38 3.82 4.53
C GLN A 199 18.13 3.78 5.46
N SER A 200 17.75 4.93 6.02
CA SER A 200 16.57 5.09 6.87
C SER A 200 15.27 5.17 6.07
N ASP A 201 15.31 5.61 4.80
CA ASP A 201 14.12 5.71 3.95
C ASP A 201 13.90 4.40 3.19
N GLN A 202 12.96 3.61 3.70
CA GLN A 202 12.60 2.30 3.14
C GLN A 202 11.79 2.40 1.82
N HIS A 203 11.49 3.60 1.33
CA HIS A 203 10.75 3.77 0.08
C HIS A 203 11.69 3.61 -1.13
N PRO A 204 11.41 2.67 -2.05
CA PRO A 204 12.17 2.57 -3.29
C PRO A 204 12.03 3.85 -4.13
N LEU A 205 13.07 4.18 -4.87
CA LEU A 205 13.07 5.27 -5.83
C LEU A 205 12.23 4.93 -7.07
N PRO A 206 11.85 5.94 -7.88
CA PRO A 206 10.95 5.76 -9.01
C PRO A 206 11.34 4.66 -10.01
N LEU A 207 12.64 4.39 -10.24
CA LEU A 207 13.08 3.36 -11.17
C LEU A 207 12.64 1.95 -10.73
N ALA A 208 12.80 1.62 -9.45
CA ALA A 208 12.39 0.33 -8.91
C ALA A 208 10.86 0.16 -8.96
N HIS A 209 10.10 1.23 -8.73
CA HIS A 209 8.65 1.24 -8.90
C HIS A 209 8.21 0.98 -10.35
N TYR A 210 8.91 1.55 -11.33
CA TYR A 210 8.65 1.27 -12.74
C TYR A 210 8.87 -0.21 -13.08
N HIS A 211 9.99 -0.79 -12.67
CA HIS A 211 10.27 -2.21 -12.92
C HIS A 211 9.31 -3.13 -12.17
N TRP A 212 8.87 -2.76 -10.96
CA TRP A 212 7.79 -3.50 -10.28
C TRP A 212 6.52 -3.58 -11.14
N VAL A 213 6.10 -2.47 -11.75
CA VAL A 213 4.92 -2.46 -12.63
C VAL A 213 5.17 -3.30 -13.87
N LYS A 214 6.29 -3.07 -14.55
CA LYS A 214 6.63 -3.75 -15.80
C LYS A 214 6.75 -5.26 -15.61
N ASP A 215 7.57 -5.69 -14.65
CA ASP A 215 8.03 -7.07 -14.54
C ASP A 215 7.11 -7.93 -13.66
N ILE A 216 6.41 -7.34 -12.69
CA ILE A 216 5.59 -8.09 -11.72
C ILE A 216 4.08 -7.87 -11.93
N ILE A 217 3.64 -6.63 -12.11
CA ILE A 217 2.19 -6.36 -12.28
C ILE A 217 1.72 -6.79 -13.67
N PHE A 218 2.42 -6.34 -14.72
CA PHE A 218 2.04 -6.55 -16.11
C PHE A 218 2.81 -7.68 -16.81
N GLU A 219 3.97 -8.09 -16.28
CA GLU A 219 4.86 -9.08 -16.92
C GLU A 219 5.10 -8.75 -18.41
N SER A 220 5.49 -7.50 -18.66
CA SER A 220 5.49 -6.90 -20.00
C SER A 220 6.89 -6.64 -20.54
N ASP A 221 7.05 -6.86 -21.85
CA ASP A 221 8.23 -6.46 -22.61
C ASP A 221 8.18 -5.00 -23.08
N ILE A 222 7.06 -4.28 -22.83
CA ILE A 222 6.94 -2.85 -23.17
C ILE A 222 7.97 -2.08 -22.35
N VAL A 223 8.78 -1.29 -23.05
CA VAL A 223 9.80 -0.43 -22.45
C VAL A 223 9.31 1.01 -22.39
N ALA A 224 9.67 1.69 -21.31
CA ALA A 224 9.50 3.13 -21.18
C ALA A 224 10.20 3.89 -22.33
N PRO A 225 9.67 5.04 -22.77
CA PRO A 225 10.38 5.92 -23.69
C PRO A 225 11.77 6.24 -23.16
N GLU A 226 12.79 6.16 -24.02
CA GLU A 226 14.21 6.27 -23.62
C GLU A 226 14.50 7.50 -22.76
N HIS A 227 13.92 8.65 -23.13
CA HIS A 227 14.10 9.90 -22.39
C HIS A 227 13.49 9.87 -20.98
N GLU A 228 12.33 9.23 -20.79
CA GLU A 228 11.72 9.06 -19.46
C GLU A 228 12.51 8.05 -18.64
N TYR A 229 12.95 6.96 -19.26
CA TYR A 229 13.77 5.96 -18.59
C TYR A 229 15.10 6.53 -18.10
N ARG A 230 15.73 7.40 -18.89
CA ARG A 230 16.93 8.13 -18.48
C ARG A 230 16.69 9.02 -17.25
N LYS A 231 15.57 9.75 -17.21
CA LYS A 231 15.19 10.56 -16.03
C LYS A 231 15.01 9.70 -14.79
N LEU A 232 14.48 8.48 -14.93
CA LEU A 232 14.33 7.55 -13.79
C LEU A 232 15.69 7.09 -13.27
N LYS A 233 16.62 6.71 -14.16
CA LYS A 233 18.00 6.33 -13.78
C LYS A 233 18.78 7.46 -13.13
N GLU A 234 18.62 8.67 -13.64
CA GLU A 234 19.31 9.85 -13.12
C GLU A 234 18.57 10.49 -11.94
N TRP A 235 17.40 9.94 -11.54
CA TRP A 235 16.51 10.58 -10.56
C TRP A 235 17.21 10.89 -9.25
N LYS A 236 17.99 9.93 -8.72
CA LYS A 236 18.76 10.08 -7.47
C LYS A 236 19.71 11.29 -7.56
N ILE A 237 20.49 11.38 -8.64
CA ILE A 237 21.45 12.47 -8.87
C ILE A 237 20.74 13.83 -9.03
N LEU A 238 19.63 13.85 -9.76
CA LEU A 238 18.90 15.08 -10.08
C LEU A 238 18.13 15.65 -8.88
N ASN A 239 17.68 14.81 -7.94
CA ASN A 239 16.76 15.21 -6.88
C ASN A 239 17.38 15.14 -5.47
N LEU A 240 18.36 14.27 -5.26
CA LEU A 240 19.07 14.15 -4.00
C LEU A 240 20.43 14.82 -4.19
N LYS A 241 20.50 16.13 -3.91
CA LYS A 241 21.79 16.83 -3.82
C LYS A 241 22.65 16.13 -2.78
N GLU A 242 23.95 15.98 -3.06
CA GLU A 242 24.93 15.68 -2.03
C GLU A 242 24.74 16.71 -0.91
N LYS A 243 24.25 16.26 0.24
CA LYS A 243 24.47 16.98 1.50
C LYS A 243 25.96 16.81 1.79
N ASN A 244 26.78 17.64 1.15
CA ASN A 244 28.18 17.86 1.54
C ASN A 244 28.22 18.51 2.92
#